data_AF-A0A1G9CSK9-F1
#
_entry.id   AF-A0A1G9CSK9-F1
#
_cell.length_a   1.000
_cell.length_b   1.000
_cell.length_c   1.000
_cell.angle_alpha   90.00
_cell.angle_beta   90.00
_cell.angle_gamma   90.00
#
_symmetry.space_group_name_H-M   'P 1'
#
loop_
_entity.id
_entity.type
_entity.pdbx_description
1 polymer ?
#
loop_
_entity_poly.entity_id
_entity_poly.type
_entity_poly.pdbx_seq_one_letter_code
_entity_poly.pdbx_strand_id
1 'polypeptide(L)'
;MSIYDKIRQLENERSITIRLLVPDMTTMEDYSIIAAELRKYNGIQAIGPYTNNNILKISYSPSSLSLDTIDYVISRLGYSQNIKKKGFYQAEPKRKGG
;
A
#
# COMPACT_ATOMS: atom_id res chain seq x y z
N MET A 1 25.60 0.34 13.85
CA MET A 1 24.46 0.22 12.91
C MET A 1 24.87 -0.72 11.79
N SER A 2 24.13 -1.80 11.59
CA SER A 2 24.45 -2.82 10.59
C SER A 2 24.12 -2.33 9.18
N ILE A 3 24.79 -2.85 8.16
CA ILE A 3 24.47 -2.56 6.74
C ILE A 3 23.02 -2.94 6.44
N TYR A 4 22.51 -4.01 7.06
CA TYR A 4 21.12 -4.44 6.97
C TYR A 4 20.13 -3.38 7.46
N ASP A 5 20.46 -2.66 8.54
CA ASP A 5 19.59 -1.59 9.07
C ASP A 5 19.52 -0.40 8.11
N LYS A 6 20.65 -0.08 7.45
CA LYS A 6 20.75 0.99 6.45
C LYS A 6 19.96 0.66 5.19
N ILE A 7 20.03 -0.58 4.70
CA ILE A 7 19.24 -1.03 3.54
C ILE A 7 17.75 -0.93 3.85
N ARG A 8 17.33 -1.44 5.01
CA ARG A 8 15.93 -1.37 5.45
C ARG A 8 15.44 0.07 5.65
N GLN A 9 16.30 0.97 6.12
CA GLN A 9 15.97 2.41 6.20
C GLN A 9 15.79 3.03 4.80
N LEU A 10 16.68 2.75 3.86
CA LEU A 10 16.60 3.28 2.49
C LEU A 10 15.38 2.74 1.73
N GLU A 11 15.02 1.48 1.94
CA GLU A 11 13.80 0.89 1.37
C GLU A 11 12.52 1.49 1.96
N ASN A 12 12.53 1.80 3.26
CA ASN A 12 11.43 2.52 3.90
C ASN A 12 11.35 3.98 3.40
N GLU A 13 12.48 4.66 3.18
CA GLU A 13 12.53 6.02 2.61
C GLU A 13 12.04 6.10 1.16
N ARG A 14 12.10 4.99 0.41
CA ARG A 14 11.64 4.90 -0.98
C ARG A 14 10.23 4.33 -1.13
N SER A 15 9.57 4.02 -0.02
CA SER A 15 8.23 3.45 -0.05
C SER A 15 7.16 4.47 -0.41
N ILE A 16 6.17 4.05 -1.19
CA ILE A 16 5.02 4.87 -1.56
C ILE A 16 3.81 4.35 -0.80
N THR A 17 3.13 5.25 -0.11
CA THR A 17 1.83 4.98 0.50
C THR A 17 0.71 5.47 -0.40
N ILE A 18 -0.19 4.57 -0.79
CA ILE A 18 -1.40 4.87 -1.56
C ILE A 18 -2.66 4.64 -0.72
N ARG A 19 -3.74 5.31 -1.13
CA ARG A 19 -5.10 5.09 -0.62
C ARG A 19 -5.99 4.73 -1.80
N LEU A 20 -6.54 3.52 -1.76
CA LEU A 20 -7.45 3.01 -2.79
C LEU A 20 -8.86 3.00 -2.23
N LEU A 21 -9.81 3.59 -2.96
CA LEU A 21 -11.23 3.41 -2.67
C LEU A 21 -11.67 2.11 -3.33
N VAL A 22 -12.09 1.14 -2.51
CA VAL A 22 -12.58 -0.18 -2.91
C VAL A 22 -14.04 -0.27 -2.47
N PRO A 23 -15.00 0.20 -3.29
CA PRO A 23 -16.40 0.35 -2.87
C PRO A 23 -17.03 -0.93 -2.33
N ASP A 24 -16.61 -2.08 -2.88
CA ASP A 24 -17.13 -3.40 -2.56
C ASP A 24 -16.48 -4.03 -1.32
N MET A 25 -15.47 -3.38 -0.71
CA MET A 25 -14.86 -3.82 0.56
C MET A 25 -15.70 -3.35 1.74
N THR A 26 -16.82 -4.03 1.98
CA THR A 26 -17.83 -3.64 2.98
C THR A 26 -17.68 -4.34 4.32
N THR A 27 -16.93 -5.44 4.35
CA THR A 27 -16.70 -6.25 5.54
C THR A 27 -15.23 -6.37 5.89
N MET A 28 -14.95 -6.75 7.14
CA MET A 28 -13.60 -7.11 7.58
C MET A 28 -13.08 -8.36 6.86
N GLU A 29 -13.97 -9.24 6.42
CA GLU A 29 -13.63 -10.45 5.66
C GLU A 29 -13.10 -10.08 4.27
N ASP A 30 -13.78 -9.19 3.55
CA ASP A 30 -13.33 -8.65 2.25
C ASP A 30 -11.92 -8.04 2.36
N TYR A 31 -11.73 -7.19 3.37
CA TYR A 31 -10.42 -6.62 3.68
C TYR A 31 -9.36 -7.71 3.93
N SER A 32 -9.71 -8.75 4.70
CA SER A 32 -8.78 -9.81 5.06
C SER A 32 -8.35 -10.62 3.84
N ILE A 33 -9.26 -10.90 2.91
CA ILE A 33 -8.98 -11.57 1.63
C ILE A 33 -8.01 -10.74 0.79
N ILE A 34 -8.32 -9.45 0.58
CA ILE A 34 -7.48 -8.55 -0.21
C ILE A 34 -6.09 -8.40 0.43
N ALA A 35 -6.04 -8.19 1.75
CA ALA A 35 -4.79 -8.02 2.47
C ALA A 35 -3.93 -9.29 2.47
N ALA A 36 -4.55 -10.47 2.57
CA ALA A 36 -3.84 -11.74 2.48
C ALA A 36 -3.21 -11.94 1.10
N GLU A 37 -3.91 -11.61 0.03
CA GLU A 37 -3.40 -11.74 -1.34
C GLU A 37 -2.26 -10.75 -1.61
N LEU A 38 -2.42 -9.49 -1.22
CA LEU A 38 -1.37 -8.47 -1.38
C LEU A 38 -0.09 -8.81 -0.61
N ARG A 39 -0.21 -9.36 0.61
CA ARG A 39 0.97 -9.75 1.42
C ARG A 39 1.85 -10.82 0.77
N LYS A 40 1.36 -11.55 -0.24
CA LYS A 40 2.17 -12.52 -1.00
C LYS A 40 3.22 -11.85 -1.89
N TYR A 41 3.11 -10.54 -2.12
CA TYR A 41 4.03 -9.79 -2.98
C TYR A 41 5.16 -9.18 -2.17
N ASN A 42 6.40 -9.51 -2.54
CA ASN A 42 7.64 -9.05 -1.88
C ASN A 42 7.82 -7.52 -1.83
N GLY A 43 7.04 -6.76 -2.61
CA GLY A 43 7.08 -5.29 -2.60
C GLY A 43 6.10 -4.63 -1.63
N ILE A 44 5.20 -5.37 -0.97
CA ILE A 44 4.29 -4.81 0.04
C ILE A 44 5.01 -4.72 1.37
N GLN A 45 5.14 -3.50 1.90
CA GLN A 45 5.78 -3.25 3.19
C GLN A 45 4.76 -3.18 4.32
N ALA A 46 3.60 -2.58 4.07
CA ALA A 46 2.53 -2.48 5.05
C ALA A 46 1.16 -2.36 4.39
N ILE A 47 0.14 -2.87 5.06
CA ILE A 47 -1.27 -2.65 4.73
C ILE A 47 -1.90 -2.04 5.97
N GLY A 48 -2.53 -0.88 5.81
CA GLY A 48 -3.21 -0.17 6.89
C GLY A 48 -4.43 -0.93 7.39
N PRO A 49 -4.88 -0.68 8.62
CA PRO A 49 -6.01 -1.40 9.21
C PRO A 49 -7.29 -1.17 8.42
N TYR A 50 -8.20 -2.13 8.52
CA TYR A 50 -9.56 -1.97 8.01
C TYR A 50 -10.22 -0.77 8.66
N THR A 51 -10.80 0.09 7.82
CA THR A 51 -11.67 1.18 8.25
C THR A 51 -12.97 0.98 7.48
N ASN A 52 -14.13 1.14 8.14
CA ASN A 52 -15.48 1.04 7.53
C ASN A 52 -15.76 2.14 6.49
N ASN A 53 -14.72 2.71 5.88
CA ASN A 53 -14.76 3.81 4.91
C ASN A 53 -14.44 3.31 3.50
N ASN A 54 -14.37 1.99 3.28
CA ASN A 54 -14.06 1.36 1.99
C ASN A 54 -12.70 1.83 1.41
N ILE A 55 -11.77 2.26 2.28
CA ILE A 55 -10.44 2.72 1.89
C ILE A 55 -9.39 1.70 2.33
N LEU A 56 -8.62 1.22 1.35
CA LEU A 56 -7.46 0.38 1.57
C LEU A 56 -6.19 1.22 1.48
N LYS A 57 -5.43 1.27 2.57
CA LYS A 57 -4.13 1.96 2.62
C LYS A 57 -3.01 0.95 2.43
N ILE A 58 -2.13 1.18 1.46
CA ILE A 58 -1.04 0.26 1.13
C ILE A 58 0.26 1.04 1.09
N SER A 59 1.30 0.54 1.75
CA SER A 59 2.68 0.99 1.57
C SER A 59 3.46 -0.07 0.81
N TYR A 60 4.08 0.32 -0.30
CA TYR A 60 4.84 -0.60 -1.15
C TYR A 60 6.13 0.04 -1.68
N SER A 61 7.08 -0.80 -2.07
CA SER A 61 8.31 -0.37 -2.73
C SER A 61 8.10 -0.30 -4.25
N PRO A 62 8.15 0.89 -4.87
CA PRO A 62 7.95 1.05 -6.31
C PRO A 62 9.07 0.42 -7.15
N SER A 63 10.23 0.11 -6.57
CA SER A 63 11.29 -0.62 -7.26
C SER A 63 10.99 -2.10 -7.44
N SER A 64 10.08 -2.66 -6.64
CA SER A 64 9.81 -4.09 -6.57
C SER A 64 8.36 -4.45 -6.95
N LEU A 65 7.44 -3.49 -6.88
CA LEU A 65 6.03 -3.69 -7.18
C LEU A 65 5.45 -2.43 -7.83
N SER A 66 4.67 -2.60 -8.89
CA SER A 66 4.00 -1.50 -9.57
C SER A 66 2.57 -1.30 -9.04
N LEU A 67 2.04 -0.08 -9.18
CA LEU A 67 0.64 0.21 -8.87
C LEU A 67 -0.31 -0.65 -9.72
N ASP A 68 0.02 -0.87 -10.99
CA ASP A 68 -0.80 -1.67 -11.91
C ASP A 68 -0.87 -3.14 -11.45
N THR A 69 0.19 -3.65 -10.81
CA THR A 69 0.15 -5.00 -10.19
C THR A 69 -0.80 -5.03 -9.00
N ILE A 70 -0.80 -4.00 -8.15
CA ILE A 70 -1.72 -3.90 -7.01
C ILE A 70 -3.17 -3.82 -7.51
N ASP A 71 -3.41 -2.98 -8.53
CA ASP A 71 -4.69 -2.84 -9.21
C ASP A 71 -5.16 -4.20 -9.76
N TYR A 72 -4.31 -4.87 -10.53
CA TYR A 72 -4.61 -6.18 -11.09
C TYR A 72 -4.97 -7.23 -10.03
N VAL A 73 -4.26 -7.28 -8.90
CA VAL A 73 -4.54 -8.23 -7.82
C VAL A 73 -5.94 -8.01 -7.25
N ILE A 74 -6.30 -6.77 -6.96
CA ILE A 74 -7.61 -6.45 -6.37
C ILE A 74 -8.73 -6.69 -7.38
N SER A 75 -8.54 -6.31 -8.64
CA SER A 75 -9.52 -6.56 -9.71
C SER A 75 -9.72 -8.05 -9.98
N ARG A 76 -8.65 -8.85 -9.93
CA ARG A 76 -8.72 -10.31 -10.09
C ARG A 76 -9.52 -10.99 -8.99
N LEU A 77 -9.55 -10.41 -7.78
CA LEU A 77 -10.39 -10.87 -6.67
C LEU A 77 -11.87 -10.48 -6.84
N GLY A 78 -12.22 -9.73 -7.89
CA GLY A 78 -13.58 -9.30 -8.17
C GLY A 78 -13.97 -7.95 -7.55
N TYR A 79 -13.03 -7.24 -6.92
CA TYR A 79 -13.30 -5.95 -6.31
C TYR A 79 -13.04 -4.82 -7.30
N SER A 80 -14.01 -3.90 -7.41
CA SER A 80 -13.80 -2.66 -8.15
C SER A 80 -12.97 -1.67 -7.34
N GLN A 81 -12.16 -0.85 -8.01
CA GLN A 81 -11.39 0.18 -7.34
C GLN A 81 -11.37 1.48 -8.11
N ASN A 82 -11.61 2.56 -7.38
CA ASN A 82 -11.40 3.92 -7.87
C ASN A 82 -10.00 4.34 -7.45
N ILE A 83 -9.02 4.08 -8.33
CA ILE A 83 -7.72 4.73 -8.23
C ILE A 83 -7.97 6.20 -8.55
N LYS A 84 -8.19 7.03 -7.52
CA LYS A 84 -8.02 8.46 -7.69
C LYS A 84 -6.54 8.69 -7.99
N LYS A 85 -6.17 8.70 -9.28
CA LYS A 85 -4.91 9.24 -9.82
C LYS A 85 -4.89 10.76 -9.58
N LYS A 86 -5.04 11.20 -8.32
CA LYS A 86 -4.71 12.56 -7.89
C LYS A 86 -3.39 12.44 -7.19
N GLY A 87 -2.37 13.06 -7.78
CA GLY A 87 -0.98 13.01 -7.35
C GLY A 87 -0.79 13.41 -5.89
N PHE A 88 -0.86 12.42 -5.00
CA PHE A 88 -0.31 12.50 -3.66
C PHE A 88 0.97 11.66 -3.61
N TYR A 89 1.96 12.04 -4.43
CA TYR A 89 3.35 11.84 -4.04
C TYR A 89 3.64 12.86 -2.91
N GLN A 90 3.06 12.64 -1.73
CA GLN A 90 3.59 13.25 -0.52
C GLN A 90 4.58 12.25 0.04
N ALA A 91 5.83 12.34 -0.42
CA ALA A 91 6.93 12.00 0.48
C ALA A 91 6.74 12.97 1.67
N GLU A 92 6.28 12.47 2.82
CA GLU A 92 6.27 13.29 4.03
C GLU A 92 7.73 13.70 4.29
N PRO A 93 8.10 14.99 4.19
CA PRO A 93 9.41 15.39 4.64
C PRO A 93 9.39 15.26 6.16
N LYS A 94 10.10 14.28 6.70
CA LYS A 94 10.35 14.22 8.14
C LYS A 94 10.95 15.56 8.55
N ARG A 95 10.19 16.32 9.35
CA ARG A 95 10.62 17.59 9.95
C ARG A 95 11.98 17.35 10.60
N LYS A 96 13.03 18.03 10.09
CA LYS A 96 14.29 18.20 10.81
C LYS A 96 13.96 18.99 12.07
N GLY A 97 14.04 18.34 13.23
CA GLY A 97 14.06 19.02 14.51
C GLY A 97 15.28 19.93 14.57
N GLY A 98 15.03 21.19 14.96
CA GLY A 98 16.02 22.12 15.48
C GLY A 98 15.71 22.39 16.94
#